data_AF-Q0IZ39-F1
#
_entry.id   AF-Q0IZ39-F1
#
_cell.length_a   1.000
_cell.length_b   1.000
_cell.length_c   1.000
_cell.angle_alpha   90.00
_cell.angle_beta   90.00
_cell.angle_gamma   90.00
#
_symmetry.space_group_name_H-M   'P 1'
#
loop_
_entity.id
_entity.type
_entity.pdbx_description
1 polymer ?
#
loop_
_entity_poly.entity_id
_entity_poly.type
_entity_poly.pdbx_seq_one_letter_code
_entity_poly.pdbx_strand_id
1 'polypeptide(L)'
;MEVALSAIASDLINRLTSFLMKKYMESTSIDDKMKRLKELLLRVHIVVEEADGRCITNPMMLMQLKMLAESMYRGYYMLDTIKYKSPKDEEVRKFCTMSVSLKRSRTIFDTPRSPADDNELEIVLNNLEAAISNINEFVVLLVGCERVCRRPYDAYLYTDNFMFGRHAEKQQIINILL
;
A
#
# COMPACT_ATOMS: atom_id res chain seq x y z
N MET A 1 53.28 -11.68 22.29
CA MET A 1 51.98 -11.03 22.62
C MET A 1 51.37 -10.32 21.41
N GLU A 2 52.16 -9.65 20.57
CA GLU A 2 51.67 -8.93 19.38
C GLU A 2 50.89 -9.81 18.38
N VAL A 3 51.33 -11.04 18.13
CA VAL A 3 50.64 -11.97 17.20
C VAL A 3 49.22 -12.29 17.66
N ALA A 4 49.00 -12.52 18.96
CA ALA A 4 47.69 -12.81 19.51
C ALA A 4 46.76 -11.59 19.45
N LEU A 5 47.28 -10.40 19.76
CA LEU A 5 46.52 -9.15 19.63
C LEU A 5 46.14 -8.87 18.17
N SER A 6 47.07 -9.11 17.23
CA SER A 6 46.81 -8.98 15.80
C SER A 6 45.73 -9.96 15.32
N ALA A 7 45.76 -11.21 15.78
CA ALA A 7 44.73 -12.20 15.47
C ALA A 7 43.34 -11.76 15.98
N ILE A 8 43.24 -11.32 17.25
CA ILE A 8 41.98 -10.83 17.84
C ILE A 8 41.46 -9.60 17.10
N ALA A 9 42.35 -8.65 16.79
CA ALA A 9 41.98 -7.45 16.03
C ALA A 9 41.49 -7.81 14.62
N SER A 10 42.15 -8.75 13.94
CA SER A 10 41.75 -9.22 12.61
C SER A 10 40.39 -9.93 12.63
N ASP A 11 40.10 -10.76 13.64
CA ASP A 11 38.79 -11.40 13.80
C ASP A 11 37.69 -10.36 14.06
N LEU A 12 37.95 -9.37 14.93
CA LEU A 12 37.02 -8.29 15.20
C LEU A 12 36.73 -7.47 13.93
N ILE A 13 37.76 -7.10 13.17
CA ILE A 13 37.62 -6.38 11.90
C ILE A 13 36.83 -7.22 10.91
N ASN A 14 37.15 -8.51 10.76
CA ASN A 14 36.44 -9.41 9.86
C ASN A 14 34.97 -9.59 10.24
N ARG A 15 34.65 -9.63 11.53
CA ARG A 15 33.27 -9.69 12.02
C ARG A 15 32.53 -8.38 11.77
N LEU A 16 33.18 -7.24 11.99
CA LEU A 16 32.61 -5.92 11.71
C LEU A 16 32.38 -5.72 10.21
N THR A 17 33.35 -6.07 9.35
CA THR A 17 33.20 -5.98 7.89
C THR A 17 32.10 -6.92 7.39
N SER A 18 32.06 -8.17 7.87
CA SER A 18 31.01 -9.13 7.52
C SER A 18 29.63 -8.64 7.95
N PHE A 19 29.51 -8.08 9.15
CA PHE A 19 28.26 -7.51 9.66
C PHE A 19 27.79 -6.32 8.81
N LEU A 20 28.71 -5.40 8.49
CA LEU A 20 28.40 -4.23 7.66
C LEU A 20 28.03 -4.64 6.24
N MET A 21 28.74 -5.58 5.63
CA MET A 21 28.41 -6.13 4.31
C MET A 21 27.03 -6.75 4.31
N LYS A 22 26.72 -7.61 5.29
CA LYS A 22 25.39 -8.24 5.40
C LYS A 22 24.29 -7.18 5.53
N LYS A 23 24.46 -6.22 6.43
CA LYS A 23 23.49 -5.14 6.64
C LYS A 23 23.30 -4.28 5.39
N TYR A 24 24.38 -3.97 4.68
CA TYR A 24 24.33 -3.22 3.43
C TYR A 24 23.57 -4.00 2.36
N MET A 25 23.91 -5.27 2.12
CA MET A 25 23.25 -6.12 1.13
C MET A 25 21.75 -6.31 1.42
N GLU A 26 21.39 -6.54 2.68
CA GLU A 26 19.99 -6.60 3.11
C GLU A 26 19.26 -5.27 2.84
N SER A 27 19.89 -4.13 3.15
CA SER A 27 19.28 -2.82 2.93
C SER A 27 19.06 -2.51 1.44
N THR A 28 20.03 -2.86 0.58
CA THR A 28 19.92 -2.67 -0.87
C THR A 28 18.85 -3.58 -1.46
N SER A 29 18.83 -4.86 -1.08
CA SER A 29 17.81 -5.82 -1.50
C SER A 29 16.39 -5.34 -1.17
N ILE A 30 16.19 -4.83 0.04
CA ILE A 30 14.89 -4.29 0.47
C ILE A 30 14.51 -3.05 -0.33
N ASP A 31 15.45 -2.12 -0.57
CA ASP A 31 15.18 -0.92 -1.37
C ASP A 31 14.73 -1.27 -2.79
N ASP A 32 15.36 -2.25 -3.41
CA ASP A 32 14.99 -2.74 -4.74
C ASP A 32 13.62 -3.43 -4.75
N LYS A 33 13.34 -4.31 -3.77
CA LYS A 33 12.00 -4.90 -3.57
C LYS A 33 10.93 -3.82 -3.34
N MET A 34 11.25 -2.76 -2.60
CA MET A 34 10.34 -1.64 -2.35
C MET A 34 10.07 -0.81 -3.61
N LYS A 35 11.09 -0.52 -4.43
CA LYS A 35 10.90 0.15 -5.73
C LYS A 35 9.99 -0.68 -6.61
N ARG A 36 10.28 -1.98 -6.72
CA ARG A 36 9.47 -2.93 -7.48
C ARG A 36 8.02 -2.94 -6.99
N LEU A 37 7.80 -2.99 -5.68
CA LEU A 37 6.45 -2.96 -5.10
C LEU A 37 5.69 -1.69 -5.49
N LYS A 38 6.32 -0.52 -5.43
CA LYS A 38 5.71 0.75 -5.82
C LYS A 38 5.34 0.79 -7.30
N GLU A 39 6.20 0.29 -8.18
CA GLU A 39 5.94 0.22 -9.62
C GLU A 39 4.74 -0.67 -9.93
N LEU A 40 4.68 -1.87 -9.34
CA LEU A 40 3.56 -2.78 -9.52
C LEU A 40 2.27 -2.19 -8.97
N LEU A 41 2.30 -1.62 -7.77
CA LEU A 41 1.16 -0.94 -7.17
C LEU A 41 0.61 0.18 -8.04
N LEU A 42 1.47 1.01 -8.61
CA LEU A 42 1.05 2.09 -9.49
C LEU A 42 0.29 1.56 -10.72
N ARG A 43 0.76 0.46 -11.32
CA ARG A 43 0.08 -0.17 -12.46
C ARG A 43 -1.29 -0.73 -12.09
N VAL A 44 -1.40 -1.42 -10.96
CA VAL A 44 -2.69 -1.95 -10.48
C VAL A 44 -3.63 -0.81 -10.10
N HIS A 45 -3.13 0.21 -9.40
CA HIS A 45 -3.92 1.36 -8.94
C HIS A 45 -4.56 2.10 -10.11
N ILE A 46 -3.80 2.39 -11.18
CA ILE A 46 -4.34 3.07 -12.37
C ILE A 46 -5.52 2.31 -12.94
N VAL A 47 -5.44 0.98 -12.99
CA VAL A 47 -6.52 0.13 -13.52
C VAL A 47 -7.73 0.13 -12.58
N VAL A 48 -7.50 0.03 -11.27
CA VAL A 48 -8.58 0.09 -10.26
C VAL A 48 -9.28 1.45 -10.31
N GLU A 49 -8.55 2.55 -10.34
CA GLU A 49 -9.09 3.91 -10.38
C GLU A 49 -9.86 4.18 -11.69
N GLU A 50 -9.34 3.74 -12.84
CA GLU A 50 -10.08 3.84 -14.10
C GLU A 50 -11.36 2.98 -14.05
N ALA A 51 -11.31 1.81 -13.43
CA ALA A 51 -12.47 0.92 -13.30
C ALA A 51 -13.55 1.47 -12.36
N ASP A 52 -13.16 2.12 -11.27
CA ASP A 52 -14.09 2.82 -10.36
C ASP A 52 -14.82 3.97 -11.06
N GLY A 53 -14.23 4.54 -12.09
CA GLY A 53 -14.84 5.55 -12.96
C GLY A 53 -15.78 4.99 -14.04
N ARG A 54 -16.02 3.67 -14.08
CA ARG A 54 -16.76 2.99 -15.16
C ARG A 54 -17.99 2.24 -14.65
N CYS A 55 -19.04 2.21 -15.47
CA CYS A 55 -20.24 1.43 -15.22
C CYS A 55 -20.00 -0.04 -15.60
N ILE A 56 -19.57 -0.85 -14.64
CA ILE A 56 -19.34 -2.30 -14.86
C ILE A 56 -20.60 -3.08 -14.50
N THR A 57 -21.28 -3.62 -15.51
CA THR A 57 -22.49 -4.44 -15.34
C THR A 57 -22.19 -5.94 -15.23
N ASN A 58 -21.05 -6.39 -15.76
CA ASN A 58 -20.66 -7.79 -15.73
C ASN A 58 -20.18 -8.21 -14.33
N PRO A 59 -20.84 -9.17 -13.65
CA PRO A 59 -20.47 -9.59 -12.29
C PRO A 59 -19.07 -10.22 -12.21
N MET A 60 -18.61 -10.89 -13.27
CA MET A 60 -17.26 -11.47 -13.30
C MET A 60 -16.18 -10.40 -13.35
N MET A 61 -16.43 -9.30 -14.08
CA MET A 61 -15.51 -8.15 -14.09
C MET A 61 -15.47 -7.45 -12.74
N LEU A 62 -16.62 -7.31 -12.06
CA LEU A 62 -16.66 -6.78 -10.69
C LEU A 62 -15.86 -7.64 -9.73
N MET A 63 -15.91 -8.97 -9.88
CA MET A 63 -15.09 -9.88 -9.09
C MET A 63 -13.59 -9.68 -9.38
N GLN A 64 -13.20 -9.53 -10.64
CA GLN A 64 -11.81 -9.22 -11.00
C GLN A 64 -11.35 -7.89 -10.41
N LEU A 65 -12.15 -6.83 -10.52
CA LEU A 65 -11.87 -5.54 -9.90
C LEU A 65 -11.65 -5.67 -8.39
N LYS A 66 -12.51 -6.43 -7.70
CA LYS A 66 -12.37 -6.69 -6.27
C LYS A 66 -11.03 -7.37 -5.95
N MET A 67 -10.66 -8.41 -6.70
CA MET A 67 -9.37 -9.10 -6.52
C MET A 67 -8.18 -8.15 -6.73
N LEU A 68 -8.25 -7.28 -7.74
CA LEU A 68 -7.22 -6.26 -7.99
C LEU A 68 -7.12 -5.27 -6.83
N ALA A 69 -8.25 -4.74 -6.36
CA ALA A 69 -8.30 -3.83 -5.23
C ALA A 69 -7.74 -4.47 -3.94
N GLU A 70 -8.08 -5.73 -3.66
CA GLU A 70 -7.53 -6.46 -2.52
C GLU A 70 -6.01 -6.61 -2.60
N SER A 71 -5.46 -6.96 -3.77
CA SER A 71 -4.02 -7.05 -4.00
C SER A 71 -3.32 -5.68 -3.82
N MET A 72 -3.96 -4.61 -4.31
CA MET A 72 -3.49 -3.24 -4.19
C MET A 72 -3.44 -2.80 -2.73
N TYR A 73 -4.52 -2.96 -1.97
CA TYR A 73 -4.55 -2.55 -0.56
C TYR A 73 -3.57 -3.35 0.30
N ARG A 74 -3.39 -4.65 0.04
CA ARG A 74 -2.34 -5.44 0.68
C ARG A 74 -0.94 -4.89 0.38
N GLY A 75 -0.68 -4.48 -0.86
CA GLY A 75 0.58 -3.84 -1.22
C GLY A 75 0.82 -2.51 -0.52
N TYR A 76 -0.19 -1.64 -0.43
CA TYR A 76 -0.08 -0.38 0.32
C TYR A 76 0.13 -0.62 1.82
N TYR A 77 -0.60 -1.56 2.41
CA TYR A 77 -0.40 -1.97 3.79
C TYR A 77 1.04 -2.44 4.05
N MET A 78 1.62 -3.18 3.11
CA MET A 78 3.01 -3.62 3.20
C MET A 78 3.98 -2.43 3.12
N LEU A 79 3.77 -1.47 2.22
CA LEU A 79 4.57 -0.25 2.14
C LEU A 79 4.56 0.54 3.46
N ASP A 80 3.39 0.70 4.07
CA ASP A 80 3.24 1.41 5.33
C ASP A 80 3.95 0.67 6.47
N THR A 81 3.79 -0.64 6.51
CA THR A 81 4.45 -1.51 7.50
C THR A 81 5.97 -1.36 7.44
N ILE A 82 6.55 -1.31 6.25
CA ILE A 82 8.00 -1.13 6.07
C ILE A 82 8.44 0.28 6.46
N LYS A 83 7.66 1.30 6.06
CA LYS A 83 8.00 2.72 6.30
C LYS A 83 8.01 3.06 7.79
N TYR A 84 6.96 2.66 8.52
CA TYR A 84 6.78 2.93 9.94
C TYR A 84 7.59 2.00 10.85
N LYS A 85 7.99 0.81 10.40
CA LYS A 85 8.97 -0.04 11.13
C LYS A 85 10.41 0.47 10.97
N SER A 86 10.72 1.27 9.94
CA SER A 86 12.07 1.82 9.81
C SER A 86 12.34 2.82 10.95
N PRO A 87 13.50 2.79 11.60
CA PRO A 87 13.76 3.48 12.88
C PRO A 87 13.91 5.00 12.77
N LYS A 88 13.17 5.65 11.86
CA LYS A 88 13.07 7.13 11.82
C LYS A 88 12.25 7.69 12.98
N ASP A 89 11.46 6.87 13.67
CA ASP A 89 10.60 7.33 14.77
C ASP A 89 11.22 7.18 16.18
N GLU A 90 12.46 6.69 16.30
CA GLU A 90 13.13 6.60 17.61
C GLU A 90 13.45 7.99 18.22
N GLU A 91 13.69 9.02 17.41
CA GLU A 91 14.03 10.35 17.94
C GLU A 91 12.84 11.07 18.56
N VAL A 92 11.63 10.93 18.01
CA VAL A 92 10.46 11.67 18.51
C VAL A 92 9.91 11.06 19.80
N ARG A 93 10.05 9.75 20.01
CA ARG A 93 9.48 9.11 21.22
C ARG A 93 10.40 9.22 22.45
N LYS A 94 11.71 9.45 22.28
CA LYS A 94 12.63 9.66 23.42
C LYS A 94 12.44 11.00 24.13
N PHE A 95 11.79 11.99 23.51
CA PHE A 95 11.50 13.28 24.16
C PHE A 95 10.18 13.32 24.95
N CYS A 96 9.28 12.36 24.76
CA CYS A 96 7.97 12.39 25.43
C CYS A 96 7.88 11.59 26.73
N THR A 97 8.98 11.03 27.25
CA THR A 97 8.93 10.29 28.53
C THR A 97 8.76 11.17 29.77
N MET A 98 8.64 12.50 29.66
CA MET A 98 8.53 13.39 30.83
C MET A 98 7.21 14.14 31.02
N SER A 99 6.11 13.73 30.38
CA SER A 99 4.79 14.27 30.72
C SER A 99 3.71 13.19 30.87
N VAL A 100 3.51 12.79 32.13
CA VAL A 100 2.25 12.42 32.78
C VAL A 100 1.15 11.76 31.93
N SER A 101 1.03 10.44 32.12
CA SER A 101 -0.20 9.76 32.51
C SER A 101 -1.50 10.08 31.74
N LEU A 102 -1.79 9.35 30.66
CA LEU A 102 -3.13 8.75 30.45
C LEU A 102 -3.12 7.68 29.33
N LYS A 103 -3.30 6.43 29.76
CA LYS A 103 -3.94 5.28 29.09
C LYS A 103 -3.49 4.85 27.68
N ARG A 104 -3.15 3.55 27.62
CA ARG A 104 -2.96 2.67 26.45
C ARG A 104 -1.55 2.68 25.83
N SER A 105 -0.58 2.21 26.61
CA SER A 105 0.66 1.64 26.08
C SER A 105 0.33 0.43 25.20
N ARG A 106 0.20 0.63 23.88
CA ARG A 106 0.47 -0.45 22.94
C ARG A 106 1.97 -0.73 23.02
N THR A 107 2.32 -1.81 23.70
CA THR A 107 3.61 -2.49 23.59
C THR A 107 3.76 -2.99 22.15
N ILE A 108 4.08 -2.07 21.24
CA ILE A 108 4.55 -2.45 19.91
C ILE A 108 5.98 -2.89 20.14
N PHE A 109 6.15 -4.21 20.20
CA PHE A 109 7.42 -4.89 20.23
C PHE A 109 8.39 -4.22 19.23
N ASP A 110 9.49 -3.69 19.75
CA ASP A 110 10.73 -3.42 19.00
C ASP A 110 11.32 -4.75 18.53
N THR A 111 10.61 -5.46 17.65
CA THR A 111 11.13 -6.68 17.06
C THR A 111 12.11 -6.26 15.97
N PRO A 112 13.42 -6.55 16.10
CA PRO A 112 14.35 -6.35 15.00
C PRO A 112 13.78 -7.09 13.79
N ARG A 113 13.72 -6.39 12.66
CA ARG A 113 13.03 -6.82 11.43
C ARG A 113 13.24 -8.31 11.19
N SER A 114 12.19 -9.08 11.47
CA SER A 114 12.24 -10.54 11.38
C SER A 114 12.31 -10.94 9.92
N PRO A 115 13.01 -12.03 9.56
CA PRO A 115 12.93 -12.65 8.24
C PRO A 115 11.49 -12.94 7.78
N ALA A 116 10.53 -13.00 8.71
CA ALA A 116 9.11 -13.09 8.40
C ALA A 116 8.60 -11.90 7.55
N ASP A 117 9.11 -10.68 7.76
CA ASP A 117 8.70 -9.47 7.03
C ASP A 117 9.20 -9.49 5.57
N ASP A 118 10.39 -10.06 5.33
CA ASP A 118 10.92 -10.23 3.96
C ASP A 118 10.14 -11.29 3.18
N ASN A 119 9.77 -12.39 3.85
CA ASN A 119 8.90 -13.41 3.27
C ASN A 119 7.51 -12.86 2.95
N GLU A 120 6.93 -12.04 3.84
CA GLU A 120 5.63 -11.40 3.59
C GLU A 120 5.71 -10.41 2.43
N LEU A 121 6.80 -9.65 2.32
CA LEU A 121 7.03 -8.72 1.21
C LEU A 121 7.09 -9.46 -0.12
N GLU A 122 7.79 -10.58 -0.16
CA GLU A 122 7.91 -11.42 -1.34
C GLU A 122 6.57 -12.03 -1.76
N ILE A 123 5.77 -12.49 -0.80
CA ILE A 123 4.41 -12.98 -1.07
C ILE A 123 3.54 -11.87 -1.69
N VAL A 124 3.58 -10.66 -1.12
CA VAL A 124 2.80 -9.52 -1.64
C VAL A 124 3.26 -9.12 -3.05
N LEU A 125 4.56 -9.11 -3.31
CA LEU A 125 5.12 -8.87 -4.64
C LEU A 125 4.63 -9.91 -5.65
N ASN A 126 4.76 -11.19 -5.34
CA ASN A 126 4.32 -12.28 -6.21
C ASN A 126 2.83 -12.19 -6.54
N ASN A 127 2.00 -11.85 -5.55
CA ASN A 127 0.56 -11.65 -5.75
C ASN A 127 0.26 -10.48 -6.70
N LEU A 128 0.99 -9.36 -6.57
CA LEU A 128 0.82 -8.21 -7.46
C LEU A 128 1.33 -8.49 -8.88
N GLU A 129 2.41 -9.26 -9.03
CA GLU A 129 2.91 -9.69 -10.34
C GLU A 129 1.92 -10.63 -11.04
N ALA A 130 1.32 -11.56 -10.29
CA ALA A 130 0.25 -12.40 -10.80
C ALA A 130 -0.98 -11.56 -11.19
N ALA A 131 -1.37 -10.59 -10.36
CA ALA A 131 -2.46 -9.66 -10.67
C ALA A 131 -2.18 -8.92 -11.99
N ILE A 132 -1.01 -8.31 -12.15
CA ILE A 132 -0.63 -7.58 -13.37
C ILE A 132 -0.61 -8.48 -14.60
N SER A 133 -0.15 -9.72 -14.46
CA SER A 133 -0.16 -10.69 -15.57
C SER A 133 -1.58 -10.99 -16.06
N ASN A 134 -2.56 -10.97 -15.15
CA ASN A 134 -3.96 -11.27 -15.45
C ASN A 134 -4.81 -10.03 -15.80
N ILE A 135 -4.27 -8.81 -15.65
CA ILE A 135 -5.01 -7.55 -15.85
C ILE A 135 -5.38 -7.28 -17.31
N ASN A 136 -4.62 -7.81 -18.28
CA ASN A 136 -4.76 -7.42 -19.68
C ASN A 136 -6.18 -7.65 -20.23
N GLU A 137 -6.78 -8.81 -19.96
CA GLU A 137 -8.14 -9.14 -20.39
C GLU A 137 -9.17 -8.21 -19.75
N PHE A 138 -9.02 -7.94 -18.46
CA PHE A 138 -9.89 -7.01 -17.73
C PHE A 138 -9.85 -5.60 -18.33
N VAL A 139 -8.66 -5.08 -18.62
CA VAL A 139 -8.49 -3.74 -19.21
C VAL A 139 -9.12 -3.64 -20.59
N VAL A 140 -8.96 -4.66 -21.44
CA VAL A 140 -9.58 -4.70 -22.77
C VAL A 140 -11.10 -4.64 -22.67
N LEU A 141 -11.70 -5.41 -21.76
CA LEU A 141 -13.15 -5.37 -21.54
C LEU A 141 -13.61 -4.03 -20.95
N LEU A 142 -12.80 -3.42 -20.08
CA LEU A 142 -13.12 -2.16 -19.42
C LEU A 142 -13.26 -0.99 -20.40
N VAL A 143 -12.56 -1.01 -21.54
CA VAL A 143 -12.68 0.01 -22.59
C VAL A 143 -14.12 0.13 -23.12
N GLY A 144 -14.85 -0.99 -23.16
CA GLY A 144 -16.24 -1.04 -23.59
C GLY A 144 -17.25 -0.56 -22.54
N CYS A 145 -16.83 -0.36 -21.29
CA CYS A 145 -17.72 0.14 -20.24
C CYS A 145 -17.94 1.65 -20.37
N GLU A 146 -19.19 2.08 -20.24
CA GLU A 146 -19.52 3.50 -20.16
C GLU A 146 -18.85 4.14 -18.94
N ARG A 147 -18.39 5.38 -19.06
CA ARG A 147 -17.91 6.12 -17.89
C ARG A 147 -19.09 6.50 -17.02
N VAL A 148 -18.92 6.43 -15.70
CA VAL A 148 -19.87 6.99 -14.75
C VAL A 148 -19.93 8.50 -15.02
N CYS A 149 -20.92 8.93 -15.80
CA CYS A 149 -21.15 10.33 -16.04
C CYS A 149 -21.46 10.99 -14.70
N ARG A 150 -20.47 11.66 -14.11
CA ARG A 150 -20.71 12.69 -13.09
C ARG A 150 -21.39 13.86 -13.79
N ARG A 151 -22.67 13.68 -14.16
CA ARG A 151 -23.48 14.76 -14.71
C ARG A 151 -23.46 15.88 -13.66
N PRO A 152 -22.85 17.05 -13.94
CA PRO A 152 -22.85 18.15 -12.97
C PRO A 152 -24.29 18.60 -12.65
N TYR A 153 -25.24 18.28 -13.54
CA TYR A 153 -26.67 18.53 -13.39
C TYR A 153 -27.45 17.41 -12.68
N ASP A 154 -26.83 16.56 -11.85
CA ASP A 154 -27.59 15.53 -11.11
C ASP A 154 -28.71 16.14 -10.22
N ALA A 155 -28.50 17.37 -9.76
CA ALA A 155 -29.52 18.13 -9.05
C ALA A 155 -30.65 18.65 -9.95
N TYR A 156 -30.60 18.49 -11.28
CA TYR A 156 -31.57 19.05 -12.20
C TYR A 156 -31.99 18.05 -13.30
N LEU A 157 -33.27 17.68 -13.33
CA LEU A 157 -33.88 16.91 -14.40
C LEU A 157 -34.39 17.86 -15.49
N TYR A 158 -34.05 17.64 -16.76
CA TYR A 158 -34.56 18.44 -17.87
C TYR A 158 -35.59 17.64 -18.68
N THR A 159 -36.84 18.09 -18.72
CA THR A 159 -37.94 17.47 -19.47
C THR A 159 -38.85 18.55 -20.04
N ASP A 160 -39.23 18.43 -21.32
CA ASP A 160 -40.15 19.35 -22.01
C ASP A 160 -39.76 20.83 -21.92
N ASN A 161 -38.46 21.13 -22.08
CA ASN A 161 -37.87 22.46 -21.92
C ASN A 161 -37.90 23.05 -20.49
N PHE A 162 -38.33 22.29 -19.50
CA PHE A 162 -38.33 22.68 -18.10
C PHE A 162 -37.20 21.97 -17.32
N MET A 163 -36.60 22.71 -16.38
CA MET A 163 -35.56 22.20 -15.50
C MET A 163 -36.13 22.04 -14.08
N PHE A 164 -36.15 20.82 -13.57
CA PHE A 164 -36.69 20.46 -12.25
C PHE A 164 -35.54 20.16 -11.28
N GLY A 165 -35.46 20.92 -10.18
CA GLY A 165 -34.47 20.68 -9.14
C GLY A 165 -34.78 19.43 -8.31
N ARG A 166 -33.88 18.45 -8.27
CA ARG A 166 -33.91 17.23 -7.43
C ARG A 166 -33.29 17.43 -6.04
N HIS A 167 -33.26 18.67 -5.54
CA HIS A 167 -32.64 18.99 -4.25
C HIS A 167 -33.31 18.25 -3.08
N ALA A 168 -34.64 18.12 -3.10
CA ALA A 168 -35.39 17.40 -2.07
C ALA A 168 -35.08 15.89 -2.08
N GLU A 169 -35.08 15.26 -3.26
CA GLU A 169 -34.74 13.84 -3.42
C GLU A 169 -33.29 13.58 -3.00
N LYS A 170 -32.37 14.47 -3.40
CA LYS A 170 -30.97 14.42 -2.97
C LYS A 170 -30.84 14.49 -1.44
N GLN A 171 -31.55 15.41 -0.78
CA GLN A 171 -31.55 15.51 0.68
C GLN A 171 -32.13 14.27 1.36
N GLN A 172 -33.18 13.66 0.77
CA GLN A 172 -33.74 12.41 1.27
C GLN A 172 -32.74 11.26 1.18
N ILE A 173 -32.04 11.11 0.05
CA ILE A 173 -31.01 10.08 -0.12
C ILE A 173 -29.87 10.29 0.89
N ILE A 174 -29.43 11.52 1.09
CA ILE A 174 -28.39 11.86 2.08
C ILE A 174 -28.83 11.45 3.48
N ASN A 175 -30.05 11.80 3.90
CA ASN A 175 -30.57 11.45 5.23
C ASN A 175 -30.75 9.94 5.45
N ILE A 176 -30.77 9.13 4.38
CA ILE A 176 -30.86 7.66 4.47
C ILE A 176 -29.47 7.03 4.57
N LEU A 177 -28.48 7.59 3.88
CA LEU A 177 -27.15 7.00 3.76
C LEU A 177 -26.13 7.49 4.81
N LEU A 178 -26.35 8.68 5.39
CA LEU A 178 -25.49 9.31 6.40
C LEU A 178 -26.28 9.54 7.69
#